data_AF-A0A7C1I651-F1
#
_entry.id   AF-A0A7C1I651-F1
#
_cell.length_a   1.000
_cell.length_b   1.000
_cell.length_c   1.000
_cell.angle_alpha   90.00
_cell.angle_beta   90.00
_cell.angle_gamma   90.00
#
_symmetry.space_group_name_H-M   'P 1'
#
loop_
_entity.id
_entity.type
_entity.pdbx_description
1 polymer ?
#
loop_
_entity_poly.entity_id
_entity_poly.type
_entity_poly.pdbx_seq_one_letter_code
_entity_poly.pdbx_strand_id
1 'polypeptide(L)'
;GTYEQAYAKLDDIIDAVLRDYVSANPLVELVRTTNEMPSVENVEGKVLSPFQDEATAPETVLLGREKITRAILVEASKAMPAFGMELVDVRIKRINYVEQVRKKVYERMVSERKRKAAQFRSEGEGKKAEILGQMEKELKSIISGAYRKAEEIRGDADAEATRIYGNAYGQDPDFYAFFKTLETYKGAAYKNAFVILGTDSDYYRFLKTIPK
;
A
#
# COMPACT_ATOMS: atom_id res chain seq x y z
N GLY A 1 71.11 -22.90 2.48
CA GLY A 1 69.90 -22.35 1.87
C GLY A 1 69.66 -20.98 2.45
N THR A 2 69.42 -19.98 1.61
CA THR A 2 69.02 -18.64 2.06
C THR A 2 67.57 -18.70 2.56
N TYR A 3 67.24 -17.91 3.59
CA TYR A 3 65.87 -17.83 4.12
C TYR A 3 64.82 -17.52 3.04
N GLU A 4 65.19 -16.73 2.03
CA GLU A 4 64.33 -16.45 0.87
C GLU A 4 63.88 -17.70 0.10
N GLN A 5 64.75 -18.70 -0.03
CA GLN A 5 64.40 -19.96 -0.71
C GLN A 5 63.41 -20.78 0.13
N ALA A 6 63.53 -20.72 1.45
CA ALA A 6 62.60 -21.38 2.37
C ALA A 6 61.21 -20.71 2.32
N TYR A 7 61.16 -19.37 2.32
CA TYR A 7 59.90 -18.63 2.17
C TYR A 7 59.23 -18.88 0.82
N ALA A 8 59.98 -18.87 -0.29
CA ALA A 8 59.41 -19.16 -1.60
C ALA A 8 58.80 -20.57 -1.66
N LYS A 9 59.46 -21.57 -1.07
CA LYS A 9 58.92 -22.95 -0.99
C LYS A 9 57.72 -23.07 -0.08
N LEU A 10 57.68 -22.31 1.02
CA LEU A 10 56.55 -22.23 1.91
C LEU A 10 55.34 -21.62 1.19
N ASP A 11 55.53 -20.51 0.49
CA ASP A 11 54.50 -19.80 -0.26
C ASP A 11 53.93 -20.69 -1.38
N ASP A 12 54.78 -21.35 -2.18
CA ASP A 12 54.33 -22.25 -3.26
C ASP A 12 53.38 -23.34 -2.74
N ILE A 13 53.69 -23.95 -1.58
CA ILE A 13 52.89 -25.03 -1.00
C ILE A 13 51.60 -24.49 -0.38
N ILE A 14 51.69 -23.40 0.39
CA ILE A 14 50.53 -22.79 1.03
C ILE A 14 49.55 -22.26 -0.03
N ASP A 15 50.04 -21.60 -1.07
CA ASP A 15 49.21 -21.04 -2.14
C ASP A 15 48.50 -22.13 -2.95
N ALA A 16 49.17 -23.25 -3.23
CA ALA A 16 48.55 -24.38 -3.92
C ALA A 16 47.35 -24.91 -3.12
N VAL A 17 47.55 -25.23 -1.84
CA VAL A 17 46.50 -25.74 -0.96
C VAL A 17 45.41 -24.68 -0.75
N LEU A 18 45.79 -23.43 -0.49
CA LEU A 18 44.84 -22.33 -0.28
C LEU A 18 43.93 -22.16 -1.50
N ARG A 19 44.48 -22.19 -2.72
CA ARG A 19 43.71 -22.04 -3.95
C ARG A 19 42.69 -23.16 -4.12
N ASP A 20 43.07 -24.40 -3.83
CA ASP A 20 42.16 -25.55 -3.93
C ASP A 20 40.97 -25.39 -2.98
N TYR A 21 41.22 -25.10 -1.69
CA TYR A 21 40.15 -24.91 -0.70
C TYR A 21 39.32 -23.65 -0.94
N VAL A 22 39.92 -22.54 -1.42
CA VAL A 22 39.17 -21.31 -1.74
C VAL A 22 38.28 -21.52 -2.96
N SER A 23 38.72 -22.30 -3.95
CA SER A 23 37.91 -22.60 -5.14
C SER A 23 36.80 -23.62 -4.88
N ALA A 24 37.00 -24.54 -3.95
CA ALA A 24 36.04 -25.58 -3.60
C ALA A 24 34.90 -25.10 -2.69
N ASN A 25 35.07 -23.97 -2.00
CA ASN A 25 34.10 -23.47 -1.02
C ASN A 25 33.52 -22.10 -1.42
N PRO A 26 32.23 -21.82 -1.14
CA PRO A 26 31.64 -20.51 -1.34
C PRO A 26 32.36 -19.41 -0.54
N LEU A 27 32.47 -18.20 -1.12
CA LEU A 27 33.14 -17.07 -0.48
C LEU A 27 32.54 -16.69 0.89
N VAL A 28 31.23 -16.88 1.07
CA VAL A 28 30.53 -16.59 2.33
C VAL A 28 31.08 -17.41 3.50
N GLU A 29 31.50 -18.66 3.25
CA GLU A 29 32.07 -19.53 4.28
C GLU A 29 33.49 -19.15 4.65
N LEU A 30 34.24 -18.51 3.74
CA LEU A 30 35.59 -18.00 4.02
C LEU A 30 35.55 -16.73 4.86
N VAL A 31 34.43 -16.01 4.85
CA VAL A 31 34.25 -14.75 5.58
C VAL A 31 33.61 -15.00 6.96
N ARG A 32 32.65 -15.93 7.06
CA ARG A 32 31.86 -16.18 8.27
C ARG A 32 32.27 -17.48 8.96
N THR A 33 32.49 -17.43 10.28
CA THR A 33 32.76 -18.63 11.09
C THR A 33 31.48 -19.33 11.52
N THR A 34 30.40 -18.58 11.78
CA THR A 34 29.13 -19.11 12.31
C THR A 34 27.95 -18.33 11.71
N ASN A 35 26.78 -18.95 11.68
CA ASN A 35 25.52 -18.35 11.22
C ASN A 35 24.90 -17.36 12.22
N GLU A 36 25.42 -17.32 13.45
CA GLU A 36 24.95 -16.41 14.49
C GLU A 36 25.44 -14.99 14.17
N MET A 37 24.50 -14.12 13.80
CA MET A 37 24.74 -12.68 13.87
C MET A 37 24.59 -12.26 15.34
N PRO A 38 25.50 -11.44 15.88
CA PRO A 38 25.29 -10.85 17.20
C PRO A 38 23.98 -10.08 17.14
N SER A 39 22.98 -10.54 17.89
CA SER A 39 21.75 -9.78 18.11
C SER A 39 22.17 -8.50 18.82
N VAL A 40 22.12 -7.37 18.13
CA VAL A 40 22.13 -6.07 18.78
C VAL A 40 20.90 -6.05 19.69
N GLU A 41 21.14 -6.26 20.99
CA GLU A 41 20.13 -6.11 22.03
C GLU A 41 19.50 -4.72 21.90
N ASN A 42 18.21 -4.74 21.57
CA ASN A 42 17.19 -3.73 21.80
C ASN A 42 17.70 -2.32 22.13
N VAL A 43 17.94 -1.50 21.11
CA VAL A 43 17.75 -0.06 21.24
C VAL A 43 16.30 0.20 20.87
N GLU A 44 15.50 0.59 21.86
CA GLU A 44 14.10 1.00 21.73
C GLU A 44 13.94 2.14 20.72
N GLY A 45 13.76 1.74 19.47
CA GLY A 45 13.53 2.62 18.37
C GLY A 45 13.44 1.73 17.16
N LYS A 46 12.26 1.65 16.57
CA LYS A 46 12.01 0.92 15.32
C LYS A 46 12.78 1.62 14.20
N VAL A 47 14.10 1.47 14.19
CA VAL A 47 14.92 1.63 13.01
C VAL A 47 14.52 0.43 12.18
N LEU A 48 13.56 0.65 11.27
CA LEU A 48 13.43 -0.21 10.11
C LEU A 48 14.82 -0.19 9.45
N SER A 49 15.65 -1.17 9.78
CA SER A 49 16.89 -1.38 9.06
C SER A 49 16.45 -1.57 7.61
N PRO A 50 16.82 -0.69 6.65
CA PRO A 50 16.39 -0.79 5.25
C PRO A 50 16.91 -2.07 4.55
N PHE A 51 17.57 -2.95 5.31
CA PHE A 51 18.30 -4.13 4.90
C PHE A 51 17.62 -5.43 5.37
N GLN A 52 16.48 -5.40 6.07
CA GLN A 52 15.80 -6.62 6.52
C GLN A 52 15.03 -7.37 5.42
N ASP A 53 14.90 -6.79 4.23
CA ASP A 53 14.34 -7.51 3.09
C ASP A 53 15.43 -8.11 2.19
N GLU A 54 16.19 -9.05 2.71
CA GLU A 54 16.81 -10.04 1.83
C GLU A 54 16.00 -11.34 1.89
N ALA A 55 15.10 -11.45 0.92
CA ALA A 55 14.74 -12.72 0.29
C ALA A 55 15.88 -13.23 -0.62
N THR A 56 17.13 -12.88 -0.31
CA THR A 56 18.28 -13.71 -0.65
C THR A 56 18.34 -14.69 0.50
N ALA A 57 18.00 -15.95 0.26
CA ALA A 57 18.07 -17.00 1.29
C ALA A 57 19.35 -16.80 2.12
N PRO A 58 19.29 -16.85 3.47
CA PRO A 58 20.52 -16.77 4.25
C PRO A 58 21.43 -17.85 3.70
N GLU A 59 22.54 -17.45 3.07
CA GLU A 59 23.57 -18.40 2.68
C GLU A 59 24.10 -18.97 4.00
N THR A 60 23.53 -20.10 4.41
CA THR A 60 23.87 -20.76 5.65
C THR A 60 25.28 -21.30 5.48
N VAL A 61 26.16 -20.85 6.36
CA VAL A 61 27.50 -21.38 6.51
C VAL A 61 27.37 -22.82 7.03
N LEU A 62 27.87 -23.78 6.26
CA LEU A 62 27.87 -25.21 6.60
C LEU A 62 29.21 -25.60 7.27
N LEU A 63 30.33 -25.19 6.68
CA LEU A 63 31.66 -25.44 7.26
C LEU A 63 32.16 -24.29 8.13
N GLY A 64 32.16 -23.09 7.56
CA GLY A 64 32.66 -21.88 8.21
C GLY A 64 34.18 -21.75 8.20
N ARG A 65 34.63 -20.50 8.29
CA ARG A 65 36.02 -20.07 8.08
C ARG A 65 37.02 -20.87 8.90
N GLU A 66 36.70 -21.14 10.15
CA GLU A 66 37.61 -21.81 11.08
C GLU A 66 37.88 -23.26 10.67
N LYS A 67 36.87 -23.99 10.19
CA LYS A 67 37.06 -25.37 9.73
C LYS A 67 37.86 -25.41 8.43
N ILE A 68 37.61 -24.48 7.50
CA ILE A 68 38.33 -24.39 6.22
C ILE A 68 39.80 -24.06 6.46
N THR A 69 40.10 -23.04 7.29
CA THR A 69 41.49 -22.67 7.63
C THR A 69 42.23 -23.81 8.35
N ARG A 70 41.54 -24.55 9.23
CA ARG A 70 42.10 -25.75 9.87
C ARG A 70 42.38 -26.87 8.87
N ALA A 71 41.50 -27.10 7.90
CA ALA A 71 41.71 -28.09 6.85
C ALA A 71 42.92 -27.73 5.96
N ILE A 72 43.05 -26.46 5.60
CA ILE A 72 44.22 -25.93 4.87
C ILE A 72 45.51 -26.16 5.67
N LEU A 73 45.51 -25.86 6.97
CA LEU A 73 46.67 -26.07 7.84
C LEU A 73 47.09 -27.54 7.87
N VAL A 74 46.14 -28.46 8.09
CA VAL A 74 46.42 -29.90 8.15
C VAL A 74 47.01 -30.39 6.83
N GLU A 75 46.44 -29.99 5.69
CA GLU A 75 46.93 -30.43 4.39
C GLU A 75 48.31 -29.85 4.05
N ALA A 76 48.50 -28.53 4.25
CA ALA A 76 49.78 -27.87 4.01
C ALA A 76 50.88 -28.41 4.93
N SER A 77 50.55 -28.73 6.19
CA SER A 77 51.52 -29.24 7.17
C SER A 77 52.15 -30.59 6.78
N LYS A 78 51.47 -31.43 6.00
CA LYS A 78 52.00 -32.75 5.57
C LYS A 78 53.25 -32.64 4.69
N ALA A 79 53.36 -31.58 3.91
CA ALA A 79 54.49 -31.35 3.00
C ALA A 79 55.67 -30.63 3.67
N MET A 80 55.47 -30.03 4.85
CA MET A 80 56.47 -29.19 5.54
C MET A 80 57.68 -29.96 6.13
N PRO A 81 57.52 -31.18 6.71
CA PRO A 81 58.64 -31.94 7.27
C PRO A 81 59.72 -32.30 6.26
N ALA A 82 59.37 -32.47 4.98
CA ALA A 82 60.32 -32.75 3.90
C ALA A 82 61.35 -31.61 3.70
N PHE A 83 61.03 -30.42 4.19
CA PHE A 83 61.87 -29.23 4.14
C PHE A 83 62.40 -28.81 5.52
N GLY A 84 62.16 -29.59 6.57
CA GLY A 84 62.58 -29.27 7.95
C GLY A 84 61.83 -28.09 8.56
N MET A 85 60.62 -27.80 8.10
CA MET A 85 59.78 -26.69 8.56
C MET A 85 58.54 -27.22 9.30
N GLU A 86 58.03 -26.44 10.26
CA GLU A 86 56.79 -26.71 10.98
C GLU A 86 55.80 -25.55 10.76
N LEU A 87 54.57 -25.87 10.38
CA LEU A 87 53.51 -24.90 10.15
C LEU A 87 52.61 -24.81 11.39
N VAL A 88 52.63 -23.65 12.06
CA VAL A 88 51.91 -23.44 13.33
C VAL A 88 50.47 -22.97 13.10
N ASP A 89 50.24 -22.01 12.21
CA ASP A 89 48.91 -21.44 11.94
C ASP A 89 48.82 -20.81 10.54
N VAL A 90 47.62 -20.84 9.95
CA VAL A 90 47.30 -20.20 8.66
C VAL A 90 46.05 -19.34 8.82
N ARG A 91 46.19 -18.04 8.56
CA ARG A 91 45.07 -17.08 8.71
C ARG A 91 44.88 -16.25 7.45
N ILE A 92 43.62 -16.16 7.02
CA ILE A 92 43.21 -15.25 5.96
C ILE A 92 43.21 -13.81 6.50
N LYS A 93 44.11 -12.96 5.98
CA LYS A 93 44.18 -11.55 6.41
C LYS A 93 43.14 -10.67 5.72
N ARG A 94 42.91 -10.86 4.41
CA ARG A 94 41.98 -10.06 3.62
C ARG A 94 41.49 -10.86 2.42
N ILE A 95 40.20 -10.73 2.10
CA ILE A 95 39.59 -11.21 0.86
C ILE A 95 39.21 -9.98 0.05
N ASN A 96 39.79 -9.81 -1.13
CA ASN A 96 39.49 -8.70 -2.02
C ASN A 96 38.76 -9.22 -3.26
N TYR A 97 37.65 -8.60 -3.62
CA TYR A 97 37.11 -8.74 -4.97
C TYR A 97 37.92 -7.88 -5.94
N VAL A 98 38.20 -8.42 -7.12
CA VAL A 98 38.80 -7.66 -8.23
C VAL A 98 37.90 -6.46 -8.53
N GLU A 99 38.49 -5.29 -8.80
CA GLU A 99 37.76 -4.03 -8.97
C GLU A 99 36.65 -4.12 -10.02
N GLN A 100 36.89 -4.86 -11.10
CA GLN A 100 35.90 -5.12 -12.16
C GLN A 100 34.64 -5.83 -11.63
N VAL A 101 34.80 -6.82 -10.74
CA VAL A 101 33.66 -7.54 -10.13
C VAL A 101 32.90 -6.61 -9.18
N ARG A 102 33.60 -5.77 -8.42
CA ARG A 102 32.97 -4.80 -7.49
C ARG A 102 32.04 -3.83 -8.21
N LYS A 103 32.47 -3.27 -9.34
CA LYS A 103 31.64 -2.34 -10.14
C LYS A 103 30.37 -3.02 -10.64
N LYS A 104 30.49 -4.23 -11.19
CA LYS A 104 29.35 -5.02 -11.69
C LYS A 104 28.34 -5.38 -10.59
N VAL A 105 28.81 -5.75 -9.40
CA VAL A 105 27.92 -6.03 -8.26
C VAL A 105 27.20 -4.77 -7.81
N TYR A 106 27.90 -3.61 -7.76
CA TYR A 106 27.28 -2.34 -7.40
C TYR A 106 26.18 -1.92 -8.40
N GLU A 107 26.46 -2.02 -9.70
CA GLU A 107 25.47 -1.75 -10.76
C GLU A 107 24.25 -2.67 -10.64
N ARG A 108 24.47 -3.97 -10.37
CA ARG A 108 23.39 -4.92 -10.11
C ARG A 108 22.56 -4.52 -8.90
N MET A 109 23.19 -4.16 -7.77
CA MET A 109 22.49 -3.70 -6.57
C MET A 109 21.65 -2.44 -6.84
N VAL A 110 22.18 -1.48 -7.60
CA VAL A 110 21.45 -0.26 -7.97
C VAL A 110 20.24 -0.60 -8.84
N SER A 111 20.40 -1.48 -9.83
CA SER A 111 19.31 -1.93 -10.70
C SER A 111 18.21 -2.64 -9.90
N GLU A 112 18.59 -3.56 -9.03
CA GLU A 112 17.68 -4.28 -8.14
C GLU A 112 16.90 -3.33 -7.22
N ARG A 113 17.59 -2.37 -6.61
CA ARG A 113 16.94 -1.35 -5.77
C ARG A 113 15.96 -0.49 -6.57
N LYS A 114 16.33 -0.07 -7.79
CA LYS A 114 15.43 0.71 -8.67
C LYS A 114 14.19 -0.09 -9.06
N ARG A 115 14.37 -1.37 -9.40
CA ARG A 115 13.28 -2.30 -9.73
C ARG A 115 12.31 -2.46 -8.56
N LYS A 116 12.83 -2.75 -7.37
CA LYS A 116 12.02 -2.90 -6.15
C LYS A 116 11.29 -1.61 -5.78
N ALA A 117 11.95 -0.46 -5.89
CA ALA A 117 11.33 0.84 -5.65
C ALA A 117 10.22 1.16 -6.67
N ALA A 118 10.37 0.75 -7.93
CA ALA A 118 9.34 0.90 -8.95
C ALA A 118 8.14 -0.02 -8.67
N GLN A 119 8.39 -1.27 -8.26
CA GLN A 119 7.35 -2.21 -7.84
C GLN A 119 6.53 -1.65 -6.66
N PHE A 120 7.19 -1.20 -5.59
CA PHE A 120 6.49 -0.62 -4.44
C PHE A 120 5.68 0.63 -4.80
N ARG A 121 6.19 1.48 -5.69
CA ARG A 121 5.44 2.64 -6.20
C ARG A 121 4.19 2.20 -6.95
N SER A 122 4.32 1.23 -7.87
CA SER A 122 3.20 0.71 -8.64
C SER A 122 2.14 0.03 -7.75
N GLU A 123 2.56 -0.78 -6.78
CA GLU A 123 1.66 -1.39 -5.80
C GLU A 123 0.95 -0.35 -4.93
N GLY A 124 1.67 0.69 -4.49
CA GLY A 124 1.10 1.81 -3.74
C GLY A 124 0.07 2.60 -4.54
N GLU A 125 0.36 2.88 -5.81
CA GLU A 125 -0.57 3.54 -6.74
C GLU A 125 -1.81 2.68 -7.00
N GLY A 126 -1.64 1.36 -7.17
CA GLY A 126 -2.74 0.41 -7.34
C GLY A 126 -3.68 0.38 -6.13
N LYS A 127 -3.12 0.21 -4.92
CA LYS A 127 -3.90 0.24 -3.67
C LYS A 127 -4.62 1.57 -3.47
N LYS A 128 -3.96 2.69 -3.79
CA LYS A 128 -4.57 4.01 -3.73
C LYS A 128 -5.78 4.11 -4.65
N ALA A 129 -5.64 3.68 -5.91
CA ALA A 129 -6.73 3.73 -6.89
C ALA A 129 -7.90 2.84 -6.48
N GLU A 130 -7.62 1.65 -5.93
CA GLU A 130 -8.64 0.73 -5.40
C GLU A 130 -9.42 1.37 -4.24
N ILE A 131 -8.73 1.92 -3.23
CA ILE A 131 -9.36 2.56 -2.08
C ILE A 131 -10.24 3.75 -2.53
N LEU A 132 -9.72 4.60 -3.43
CA LEU A 132 -10.47 5.74 -3.93
C LEU A 132 -11.71 5.31 -4.74
N GLY A 133 -11.57 4.29 -5.60
CA GLY A 133 -12.68 3.77 -6.38
C GLY A 133 -13.78 3.15 -5.50
N GLN A 134 -13.38 2.40 -4.46
CA GLN A 134 -14.33 1.84 -3.51
C GLN A 134 -15.02 2.94 -2.70
N MET A 135 -14.27 3.93 -2.21
CA MET A 135 -14.81 5.09 -1.48
C MET A 135 -15.83 5.85 -2.33
N GLU A 136 -15.53 6.14 -3.60
CA GLU A 136 -16.43 6.86 -4.50
C GLU A 136 -17.72 6.08 -4.77
N LYS A 137 -17.60 4.76 -5.00
CA LYS A 137 -18.75 3.87 -5.18
C LYS A 137 -19.65 3.86 -3.94
N GLU A 138 -19.06 3.77 -2.75
CA GLU A 138 -19.77 3.73 -1.49
C GLU A 138 -20.47 5.06 -1.20
N LEU A 139 -19.77 6.18 -1.39
CA LEU A 139 -20.33 7.52 -1.30
C LEU A 139 -21.54 7.69 -2.23
N LYS A 140 -21.42 7.29 -3.49
CA LYS A 140 -22.52 7.36 -4.47
C LYS A 140 -23.70 6.50 -4.03
N SER A 141 -23.46 5.30 -3.51
CA SER A 141 -24.50 4.42 -3.00
C SER A 141 -25.25 5.05 -1.81
N ILE A 142 -24.52 5.64 -0.86
CA ILE A 142 -25.10 6.33 0.31
C ILE A 142 -25.96 7.51 -0.14
N ILE A 143 -25.43 8.37 -1.02
CA ILE A 143 -26.16 9.55 -1.50
C ILE A 143 -27.42 9.13 -2.28
N SER A 144 -27.30 8.15 -3.19
CA SER A 144 -28.46 7.66 -3.95
C SER A 144 -29.50 6.99 -3.04
N GLY A 145 -29.08 6.24 -2.02
CA GLY A 145 -29.97 5.64 -1.03
C GLY A 145 -30.69 6.70 -0.18
N ALA A 146 -29.97 7.71 0.28
CA ALA A 146 -30.53 8.83 1.03
C ALA A 146 -31.53 9.63 0.18
N TYR A 147 -31.20 9.92 -1.07
CA TYR A 147 -32.09 10.63 -2.00
C TYR A 147 -33.36 9.85 -2.27
N ARG A 148 -33.25 8.54 -2.57
CA ARG A 148 -34.42 7.67 -2.76
C ARG A 148 -35.34 7.70 -1.54
N LYS A 149 -34.78 7.52 -0.35
CA LYS A 149 -35.55 7.51 0.89
C LYS A 149 -36.22 8.86 1.17
N ALA A 150 -35.55 9.96 0.84
CA ALA A 150 -36.14 11.30 0.96
C ALA A 150 -37.34 11.49 0.02
N GLU A 151 -37.23 11.04 -1.24
CA GLU A 151 -38.33 11.10 -2.20
C GLU A 151 -39.48 10.15 -1.85
N GLU A 152 -39.19 8.95 -1.32
CA GLU A 152 -40.23 8.04 -0.79
C GLU A 152 -41.02 8.70 0.34
N ILE A 153 -40.34 9.28 1.34
CA ILE A 153 -40.99 9.97 2.46
C ILE A 153 -41.82 11.16 1.98
N ARG A 154 -41.29 11.94 1.02
CA ARG A 154 -42.03 13.07 0.44
C ARG A 154 -43.27 12.59 -0.32
N GLY A 155 -43.13 11.56 -1.14
CA GLY A 155 -44.25 10.97 -1.89
C GLY A 155 -45.36 10.44 -0.98
N ASP A 156 -44.98 9.73 0.09
CA ASP A 156 -45.93 9.22 1.08
C ASP A 156 -46.65 10.37 1.82
N ALA A 157 -45.91 11.42 2.19
CA ALA A 157 -46.47 12.59 2.85
C ALA A 157 -47.43 13.36 1.91
N ASP A 158 -47.07 13.54 0.64
CA ASP A 158 -47.90 14.22 -0.37
C ASP A 158 -49.16 13.41 -0.68
N ALA A 159 -49.05 12.09 -0.77
CA ALA A 159 -50.19 11.20 -0.94
C ALA A 159 -51.15 11.29 0.25
N GLU A 160 -50.62 11.27 1.47
CA GLU A 160 -51.41 11.39 2.70
C GLU A 160 -52.08 12.77 2.81
N ALA A 161 -51.35 13.85 2.53
CA ALA A 161 -51.89 15.20 2.48
C ALA A 161 -53.01 15.31 1.45
N THR A 162 -52.80 14.79 0.24
CA THR A 162 -53.82 14.77 -0.83
C THR A 162 -55.05 13.98 -0.40
N ARG A 163 -54.87 12.84 0.28
CA ARG A 163 -55.97 12.04 0.82
C ARG A 163 -56.78 12.81 1.86
N ILE A 164 -56.11 13.50 2.80
CA ILE A 164 -56.75 14.33 3.81
C ILE A 164 -57.52 15.48 3.15
N TYR A 165 -56.90 16.20 2.21
CA TYR A 165 -57.57 17.27 1.46
C TYR A 165 -58.78 16.75 0.68
N GLY A 166 -58.63 15.64 -0.06
CA GLY A 166 -59.73 15.03 -0.82
C GLY A 166 -60.89 14.61 0.09
N ASN A 167 -60.60 14.02 1.25
CA ASN A 167 -61.64 13.66 2.22
C ASN A 167 -62.31 14.89 2.84
N ALA A 168 -61.55 15.93 3.18
CA ALA A 168 -62.09 17.16 3.77
C ALA A 168 -62.96 17.93 2.76
N TYR A 169 -62.49 18.09 1.52
CA TYR A 169 -63.23 18.78 0.46
C TYR A 169 -64.38 17.94 -0.11
N GLY A 170 -64.31 16.61 0.01
CA GLY A 170 -65.38 15.70 -0.39
C GLY A 170 -66.56 15.64 0.60
N GLN A 171 -66.44 16.20 1.81
CA GLN A 171 -67.56 16.25 2.77
C GLN A 171 -68.70 17.17 2.29
N ASP A 172 -68.36 18.31 1.69
CA ASP A 172 -69.32 19.24 1.08
C ASP A 172 -68.67 19.95 -0.13
N PRO A 173 -68.88 19.41 -1.34
CA PRO A 173 -68.32 19.98 -2.57
C PRO A 173 -68.82 21.39 -2.88
N ASP A 174 -70.07 21.72 -2.49
CA ASP A 174 -70.68 23.02 -2.76
C ASP A 174 -70.08 24.09 -1.84
N PHE A 175 -69.90 23.77 -0.56
CA PHE A 175 -69.21 24.65 0.38
C PHE A 175 -67.74 24.87 0.01
N TYR A 176 -67.04 23.83 -0.47
CA TYR A 176 -65.67 23.97 -0.96
C TYR A 176 -65.56 24.89 -2.17
N ALA A 177 -66.41 24.69 -3.18
CA ALA A 177 -66.43 25.56 -4.37
C ALA A 177 -66.69 27.02 -3.98
N PHE A 178 -67.60 27.26 -3.05
CA PHE A 178 -67.87 28.59 -2.51
C PHE A 178 -66.66 29.19 -1.76
N PHE A 179 -66.07 28.44 -0.82
CA PHE A 179 -64.93 28.90 -0.01
C PHE A 179 -63.69 29.17 -0.87
N LYS A 180 -63.40 28.32 -1.86
CA LYS A 180 -62.26 28.52 -2.77
C LYS A 180 -62.45 29.74 -3.67
N THR A 181 -63.68 30.02 -4.09
CA THR A 181 -64.02 31.23 -4.83
C THR A 181 -63.76 32.48 -3.97
N LEU A 182 -64.14 32.46 -2.68
CA LEU A 182 -63.85 33.55 -1.73
C LEU A 182 -62.35 33.74 -1.45
N GLU A 183 -61.59 32.66 -1.30
CA GLU A 183 -60.14 32.73 -1.09
C GLU A 183 -59.44 33.35 -2.31
N THR A 184 -59.88 32.99 -3.52
CA THR A 184 -59.37 33.56 -4.77
C THR A 184 -59.66 35.06 -4.87
N TYR A 185 -60.82 35.51 -4.40
CA TYR A 185 -61.12 36.95 -4.29
C TYR A 185 -60.20 37.70 -3.33
N LYS A 186 -59.76 37.03 -2.26
CA LYS A 186 -58.85 37.62 -1.25
C LYS A 186 -57.39 37.64 -1.72
N GLY A 187 -56.97 36.61 -2.46
CA GLY A 187 -55.58 36.43 -2.92
C GLY A 187 -55.24 37.21 -4.20
N ALA A 188 -56.22 37.51 -5.04
CA ALA A 188 -56.01 38.35 -6.19
C ALA A 188 -55.75 39.80 -5.73
N ALA A 189 -54.49 40.21 -5.76
CA ALA A 189 -54.02 41.53 -5.37
C ALA A 189 -54.51 42.61 -6.36
N TYR A 190 -55.80 42.90 -6.38
CA TYR A 190 -56.39 43.99 -7.15
C TYR A 190 -56.21 45.31 -6.41
N LYS A 191 -54.95 45.71 -6.16
CA LYS A 191 -54.69 47.02 -5.54
C LYS A 191 -55.01 48.18 -6.48
N ASN A 192 -55.08 47.96 -7.81
CA ASN A 192 -55.41 48.98 -8.83
C ASN A 192 -55.92 48.34 -10.16
N ALA A 193 -56.76 47.31 -10.11
CA ALA A 193 -57.25 46.64 -11.33
C ALA A 193 -58.79 46.61 -11.37
N PHE A 194 -59.36 47.06 -12.49
CA PHE A 194 -60.78 46.90 -12.78
C PHE A 194 -61.03 45.47 -13.29
N VAL A 195 -61.68 44.65 -12.47
CA VAL A 195 -62.06 43.29 -12.86
C VAL A 195 -63.42 43.35 -13.52
N ILE A 196 -63.46 43.15 -14.84
CA ILE A 196 -64.70 43.03 -15.60
C ILE A 196 -65.09 41.54 -15.61
N LEU A 197 -66.06 41.17 -14.78
CA LEU A 197 -66.61 39.82 -14.74
C LEU A 197 -67.83 39.73 -15.65
N GLY A 198 -67.80 38.82 -16.63
CA GLY A 198 -68.96 38.51 -17.44
C GLY A 198 -70.06 37.82 -16.62
N THR A 199 -71.32 38.05 -16.98
CA THR A 199 -72.50 37.51 -16.29
C THR A 199 -72.58 35.98 -16.27
N ASP A 200 -71.86 35.32 -17.18
CA ASP A 200 -71.77 33.86 -17.31
C ASP A 200 -70.51 33.27 -16.66
N SER A 201 -69.72 34.08 -15.95
CA SER A 201 -68.51 33.62 -15.28
C SER A 201 -68.84 32.83 -14.01
N ASP A 202 -68.13 31.72 -13.79
CA ASP A 202 -68.23 30.90 -12.58
C ASP A 202 -67.95 31.68 -11.29
N TYR A 203 -67.12 32.72 -11.37
CA TYR A 203 -66.87 33.66 -10.28
C TYR A 203 -68.17 34.37 -9.84
N TYR A 204 -68.97 34.85 -10.79
CA TYR A 204 -70.17 35.63 -10.47
C TYR A 204 -71.38 34.77 -10.04
N ARG A 205 -71.28 33.44 -10.18
CA ARG A 205 -72.36 32.48 -9.86
C ARG A 205 -72.82 32.53 -8.40
N PHE A 206 -71.88 32.54 -7.45
CA PHE A 206 -72.19 32.51 -6.01
C PHE A 206 -72.60 33.88 -5.44
N LEU A 207 -72.28 34.99 -6.13
CA LEU A 207 -72.67 36.34 -5.72
C LEU A 207 -74.11 36.69 -6.14
N LYS A 208 -74.66 36.00 -7.16
CA LYS A 208 -76.06 36.17 -7.60
C LYS A 208 -77.10 35.58 -6.64
N THR A 209 -76.74 34.53 -5.90
CA THR A 209 -77.66 33.74 -5.08
C THR A 209 -77.80 34.24 -3.65
N ILE A 210 -77.04 35.27 -3.23
CA ILE A 210 -77.16 35.86 -1.90
C ILE A 210 -78.43 36.74 -1.87
N PRO A 211 -79.46 36.40 -1.08
CA PRO A 211 -80.62 37.26 -0.92
C PRO A 211 -80.20 38.55 -0.21
N LYS A 212 -80.81 39.67 -0.58
CA LYS A 212 -80.63 40.97 0.08
C LYS A 212 -81.00 40.93 1.56
#